data_AF-A0A3R9W9H4-F1
#
_entry.id   AF-A0A3R9W9H4-F1
#
_cell.length_a   1.000
_cell.length_b   1.000
_cell.length_c   1.000
_cell.angle_alpha   90.00
_cell.angle_beta   90.00
_cell.angle_gamma   90.00
#
_symmetry.space_group_name_H-M   'P 1'
#
loop_
_entity.id
_entity.type
_entity.pdbx_description
1 polymer ?
#
loop_
_entity_poly.entity_id
_entity_poly.type
_entity_poly.pdbx_seq_one_letter_code
_entity_poly.pdbx_strand_id
1 'polypeptide(L)' 'APVPWSDPGPPARHWAAGSDVRHAVHGPGWVQGSGVGRVTVRFETPGSAPGRVRTFRVDDPDLEPSDPLPLVGEES' A
#
# COMPACT_ATOMS: atom_id res chain seq x y z
N ALA A 1 -23.52 31.63 9.37
CA ALA A 1 -23.46 30.29 8.76
C ALA A 1 -22.07 29.71 9.04
N PRO A 2 -21.92 28.44 9.47
CA PRO A 2 -20.60 27.82 9.54
C PRO A 2 -20.10 27.50 8.14
N VAL A 3 -18.82 27.77 7.89
CA VAL A 3 -18.10 27.31 6.69
C VAL A 3 -17.87 25.80 6.80
N PRO A 4 -18.06 24.99 5.74
CA PRO A 4 -17.63 23.61 5.79
C PRO A 4 -16.10 23.62 5.87
N TRP A 5 -15.58 23.14 7.01
CA TRP A 5 -14.17 22.79 7.14
C TRP A 5 -13.85 21.85 5.98
N SER A 6 -12.83 22.17 5.18
CA SER A 6 -12.32 21.22 4.19
C SER A 6 -12.04 19.92 4.91
N ASP A 7 -12.79 18.89 4.58
CA ASP A 7 -12.38 17.51 4.84
C ASP A 7 -11.00 17.37 4.18
N PRO A 8 -9.91 17.18 4.94
CA PRO A 8 -8.66 16.80 4.31
C PRO A 8 -8.97 15.46 3.67
N GLY A 9 -9.12 15.45 2.34
CA GLY A 9 -9.37 14.23 1.57
C GLY A 9 -8.44 13.13 2.05
N PRO A 10 -8.87 11.86 1.97
CA PRO A 10 -8.26 10.75 2.68
C PRO A 10 -6.73 10.79 2.54
N PRO A 11 -5.99 10.57 3.65
CA PRO A 11 -4.54 10.70 3.65
C PRO A 11 -3.98 9.88 2.50
N ALA A 12 -3.12 10.51 1.69
CA ALA A 12 -2.46 9.84 0.59
C ALA A 12 -1.86 8.52 1.12
N ARG A 13 -2.29 7.39 0.54
CA ARG A 13 -1.88 6.08 1.02
C ARG A 13 -0.35 5.95 0.88
N HIS A 14 0.35 5.86 2.01
CA HIS A 14 1.80 5.64 2.04
C HIS A 14 2.12 4.17 2.28
N TRP A 15 3.03 3.62 1.49
CA TRP A 15 3.42 2.21 1.56
C TRP A 15 4.87 2.10 2.06
N ALA A 16 5.12 1.51 3.22
CA ALA A 16 6.50 1.34 3.68
C ALA A 16 7.17 0.15 2.96
N ALA A 17 8.49 0.20 2.76
CA ALA A 17 9.22 -0.98 2.31
C ALA A 17 9.08 -2.10 3.36
N GLY A 18 8.72 -3.30 2.92
CA GLY A 18 8.40 -4.44 3.78
C GLY A 18 6.94 -4.54 4.22
N SER A 19 6.08 -3.55 3.92
CA SER A 19 4.64 -3.66 4.21
C SER A 19 4.02 -4.80 3.42
N ASP A 20 3.20 -5.62 4.08
CA ASP A 20 2.39 -6.66 3.42
C ASP A 20 1.21 -6.00 2.71
N VAL A 21 0.94 -6.45 1.50
CA VAL A 21 -0.13 -5.93 0.64
C VAL A 21 -0.80 -7.06 -0.09
N ARG A 22 -2.06 -6.85 -0.45
CA ARG A 22 -2.83 -7.80 -1.23
C ARG A 22 -3.35 -7.10 -2.47
N HIS A 23 -3.03 -7.67 -3.63
CA HIS A 23 -3.57 -7.19 -4.89
C HIS A 23 -4.67 -8.13 -5.38
N ALA A 24 -5.84 -7.62 -5.79
CA ALA A 24 -6.98 -8.44 -6.19
C ALA A 24 -6.62 -9.45 -7.31
N VAL A 25 -5.86 -9.00 -8.31
CA VAL A 25 -5.42 -9.83 -9.45
C VAL A 25 -4.20 -10.72 -9.15
N HIS A 26 -3.22 -10.24 -8.38
CA HIS A 26 -1.92 -10.89 -8.22
C HIS A 26 -1.78 -11.68 -6.91
N GLY A 27 -2.69 -11.48 -5.96
CA GLY A 27 -2.66 -12.12 -4.66
C GLY A 27 -1.79 -11.37 -3.63
N PRO A 28 -1.37 -12.05 -2.55
CA PRO A 28 -0.56 -11.46 -1.49
C PRO A 28 0.87 -11.19 -1.98
N GLY A 29 1.47 -10.10 -1.49
CA GLY A 29 2.84 -9.71 -1.77
C GLY A 29 3.32 -8.68 -0.75
N TRP A 30 4.56 -8.24 -0.90
CA TRP A 30 5.14 -7.24 -0.02
C TRP A 30 5.75 -6.09 -0.81
N VAL A 31 5.70 -4.90 -0.23
CA VAL A 31 6.27 -3.69 -0.83
C VAL A 31 7.78 -3.79 -0.80
N GLN A 32 8.42 -3.79 -1.97
CA GLN A 32 9.87 -3.66 -2.07
C GLN A 32 10.32 -2.21 -1.85
N GLY A 33 9.49 -1.24 -2.24
CA GLY A 33 9.71 0.18 -2.00
C GLY A 33 8.57 1.03 -2.56
N SER A 34 8.39 2.23 -2.01
CA SER A 34 7.42 3.20 -2.50
C SER A 34 8.10 4.54 -2.80
N GLY A 35 7.55 5.24 -3.79
CA GLY A 35 7.95 6.58 -4.18
C GLY A 35 6.72 7.48 -4.34
N VAL A 36 6.92 8.68 -4.88
CA VAL A 36 5.83 9.66 -5.06
C VAL A 36 4.75 9.08 -5.99
N GLY A 37 3.61 8.70 -5.39
CA GLY A 37 2.44 8.21 -6.12
C GLY A 37 2.54 6.77 -6.66
N ARG A 38 3.66 6.06 -6.43
CA ARG A 38 3.86 4.68 -6.93
C ARG A 38 4.43 3.76 -5.86
N VAL A 39 4.07 2.49 -5.93
CA VAL A 39 4.56 1.45 -5.02
C VAL A 39 4.97 0.22 -5.82
N THR A 40 6.14 -0.33 -5.51
CA THR A 40 6.66 -1.54 -6.12
C THR A 40 6.41 -2.71 -5.18
N VAL A 41 5.61 -3.66 -5.61
CA VAL A 41 5.19 -4.83 -4.86
C VAL A 41 5.78 -6.08 -5.49
N ARG A 42 6.32 -6.96 -4.66
CA ARG A 42 6.85 -8.25 -5.03
C ARG A 42 5.83 -9.31 -4.60
N PHE A 43 5.23 -9.98 -5.58
CA PHE A 43 4.34 -11.11 -5.37
C PHE A 43 5.14 -12.39 -5.55
N GLU A 44 5.43 -13.07 -4.44
CA GLU A 44 6.02 -14.39 -4.47
C GLU A 44 5.28 -15.30 -3.50
N THR A 45 5.07 -16.54 -3.93
CA THR A 45 4.59 -17.61 -3.09
C THR A 45 5.70 -18.65 -2.92
N PRO A 46 5.80 -19.31 -1.75
CA PRO A 46 6.77 -20.38 -1.55
C PRO A 46 6.52 -21.50 -2.58
N GLY A 47 7.50 -21.74 -3.45
CA GLY A 47 7.43 -22.73 -4.54
C GLY A 47 7.13 -22.18 -5.94
N SER A 48 6.84 -20.87 -6.09
CA SER A 48 6.71 -20.24 -7.41
C SER A 48 8.07 -19.78 -7.96
N ALA A 49 8.17 -19.67 -9.28
CA ALA A 49 9.34 -19.08 -9.94
C ALA A 49 9.62 -17.68 -9.38
N PRO A 50 10.90 -17.28 -9.25
CA PRO A 50 11.28 -16.02 -8.63
C PRO A 50 10.64 -14.81 -9.34
N GLY A 51 10.09 -13.89 -8.53
CA GLY A 51 10.00 -12.47 -8.86
C GLY A 51 8.92 -12.01 -9.84
N ARG A 52 7.63 -12.07 -9.48
CA ARG A 52 6.67 -11.14 -10.09
C ARG A 52 6.71 -9.82 -9.31
N VAL A 53 7.65 -8.95 -9.67
CA VAL A 53 7.67 -7.56 -9.19
C VAL A 53 6.80 -6.71 -10.12
N ARG A 54 5.92 -5.91 -9.54
CA ARG A 54 5.02 -5.00 -10.25
C ARG A 54 4.98 -3.65 -9.56
N THR A 55 4.83 -2.59 -10.34
CA THR A 55 4.68 -1.23 -9.82
C THR A 55 3.25 -0.75 -10.05
N PHE A 56 2.56 -0.41 -8.97
CA PHE A 56 1.19 0.11 -8.97
C PHE A 56 1.17 1.56 -8.54
N ARG A 57 0.02 2.21 -8.69
CA ARG A 57 -0.22 3.50 -8.04
C ARG A 57 -0.47 3.27 -6.56
N VAL A 58 -0.11 4.25 -5.73
CA VAL A 58 -0.41 4.14 -4.30
C VAL A 58 -1.91 4.16 -4.00
N ASP A 59 -2.69 4.78 -4.89
CA ASP A 59 -4.15 4.88 -4.87
C ASP A 59 -4.82 3.83 -5.78
N ASP A 60 -4.07 2.78 -6.15
CA ASP A 60 -4.63 1.73 -6.98
C ASP A 60 -5.75 0.99 -6.22
N PRO A 61 -6.99 0.93 -6.75
CA PRO A 61 -8.13 0.35 -6.03
C PRO A 61 -8.03 -1.17 -5.88
N ASP A 62 -7.24 -1.83 -6.73
CA ASP A 62 -6.97 -3.26 -6.64
C ASP A 62 -5.85 -3.58 -5.64
N LEU A 63 -5.16 -2.57 -5.09
CA LEU A 63 -4.08 -2.72 -4.13
C LEU A 63 -4.53 -2.33 -2.72
N GLU A 64 -4.70 -3.36 -1.88
CA GLU A 64 -5.17 -3.22 -0.51
C GLU A 64 -4.03 -3.48 0.49
N PRO A 65 -4.01 -2.75 1.61
CA PRO A 65 -3.08 -3.06 2.70
C PRO A 65 -3.50 -4.40 3.28
N SER A 66 -2.57 -5.33 3.35
CA SER A 66 -2.76 -6.55 4.11
C SER A 66 -2.38 -6.20 5.54
N ASP A 67 -3.34 -6.30 6.46
CA ASP A 67 -3.30 -5.69 7.80
C ASP A 67 -1.90 -5.77 8.45
N PRO A 68 -1.16 -4.64 8.51
CA PRO A 68 0.01 -4.58 9.37
C PRO A 68 -0.51 -4.40 10.79
N LEU A 69 -0.04 -5.23 11.74
CA LEU A 69 -0.26 -5.00 13.17
C LEU A 69 -0.01 -3.51 13.47
N PRO A 70 -0.91 -2.82 14.19
CA PRO A 70 -0.84 -1.38 14.35
C PRO A 70 0.53 -1.01 14.94
N LEU A 71 1.36 -0.34 14.14
CA LEU A 71 2.52 0.36 14.65
C LEU A 71 1.96 1.63 15.31
N VAL A 72 1.94 1.66 16.63
CA VAL A 72 1.45 2.79 17.42
C VAL A 72 2.23 4.07 17.05
N GLY A 73 1.49 5.17 16.84
CA GLY A 73 1.94 6.57 16.76
C GLY A 73 1.42 7.24 15.48
N GLU A 74 0.38 8.08 15.43
CA GLU A 74 -0.15 9.03 16.41
C GLU A 74 0.95 9.80 17.13
N GLU A 75 1.60 10.72 16.41
CA GLU A 75 2.30 11.86 17.00
C GLU A 75 2.15 13.06 16.03
N SER A 76 1.11 13.87 16.23
CA SER A 76 1.20 15.34 16.18
C SER A 76 0.11 15.98 17.02
#